data_AF-A0A2U1SPX5-F1
#
_entry.id   AF-A0A2U1SPX5-F1
#
_cell.length_a   1.000
_cell.length_b   1.000
_cell.length_c   1.000
_cell.angle_alpha   90.00
_cell.angle_beta   90.00
_cell.angle_gamma   90.00
#
_symmetry.space_group_name_H-M   'P 1'
#
loop_
_entity.id
_entity.type
_entity.pdbx_description
1 polymer ?
#
loop_
_entity_poly.entity_id
_entity_poly.type
_entity_poly.pdbx_seq_one_letter_code
_entity_poly.pdbx_strand_id
1 'polypeptide(L)'
;MRPQAAFASLRQIARLPPPRDQWRSSPLLSTNGSQENLSTARPAPGLQRHGRLLTGAAPAALMRAPEVERIEVSGRYLVFVATVVSLIAVPGPDMLYVLGRSLASGGRAGCFSAAGIASGYALLTLLVAAGFQLVFEAFPALFLALKYIGVAYLSWLAFRLVRSEGGLHAPSRGPRRSEWASFSAGVATSLLNPKGLLFYFAILPQFFAPADGPFWRHALVYGWTTSFLCLTLYSALGYAASYGARRWTPEPSASRDLSRLAGVLLLVSVLAMLGAEWSGVATPR
;
A
#
# COMPACT_ATOMS: atom_id res chain seq x y z
N MET A 1 -27.51 -31.44 -7.54
CA MET A 1 -27.66 -31.08 -8.97
C MET A 1 -26.28 -31.17 -9.63
N ARG A 2 -26.19 -31.83 -10.79
CA ARG A 2 -24.94 -32.27 -11.44
C ARG A 2 -24.16 -31.09 -12.09
N PRO A 3 -22.81 -31.05 -12.03
CA PRO A 3 -22.03 -30.04 -12.71
C PRO A 3 -21.61 -30.55 -14.11
N GLN A 4 -22.39 -30.23 -15.15
CA GLN A 4 -22.01 -30.53 -16.55
C GLN A 4 -22.14 -29.34 -17.51
N ALA A 5 -22.49 -28.13 -17.03
CA ALA A 5 -22.74 -26.99 -17.91
C ALA A 5 -21.52 -26.09 -18.19
N ALA A 6 -20.40 -26.24 -17.47
CA ALA A 6 -19.27 -25.31 -17.55
C ALA A 6 -18.28 -25.55 -18.72
N PHE A 7 -18.42 -26.65 -19.46
CA PHE A 7 -17.47 -27.02 -20.54
C PHE A 7 -17.98 -26.75 -21.97
N ALA A 8 -19.20 -26.25 -22.15
CA ALA A 8 -19.74 -25.97 -23.48
C ALA A 8 -19.23 -24.63 -24.09
N SER A 9 -18.78 -23.69 -23.26
CA SER A 9 -18.47 -22.31 -23.68
C SER A 9 -17.07 -22.14 -24.30
N LEU A 10 -16.17 -23.10 -24.11
CA LEU A 10 -14.78 -23.00 -24.57
C LEU A 10 -14.55 -23.44 -26.03
N ARG A 11 -15.53 -24.08 -26.68
CA ARG A 11 -15.44 -24.48 -28.10
C ARG A 11 -15.93 -23.41 -29.08
N GLN A 12 -16.58 -22.35 -28.62
CA GLN A 12 -17.07 -21.26 -29.48
C GLN A 12 -15.99 -20.21 -29.80
N ILE A 13 -14.97 -20.06 -28.96
CA ILE A 13 -13.89 -19.06 -29.16
C ILE A 13 -12.88 -19.50 -30.23
N ALA A 14 -12.81 -20.80 -30.54
CA ALA A 14 -11.87 -21.35 -31.54
C ALA A 14 -12.36 -21.25 -33.01
N ARG A 15 -13.48 -20.55 -33.28
CA ARG A 15 -14.05 -20.41 -34.64
C ARG A 15 -14.08 -18.98 -35.18
N LEU A 16 -13.41 -18.03 -34.52
CA LEU A 16 -13.31 -16.67 -35.03
C LEU A 16 -12.23 -16.62 -36.14
N PRO A 17 -12.56 -16.12 -37.35
CA PRO A 17 -11.54 -15.89 -38.38
C PRO A 17 -10.59 -14.76 -37.94
N PRO A 18 -9.31 -14.79 -38.34
CA PRO A 18 -8.36 -13.75 -38.00
C PRO A 18 -8.76 -12.41 -38.65
N PRO A 19 -8.45 -11.26 -38.01
CA PRO A 19 -8.82 -9.95 -38.54
C PRO A 19 -8.05 -9.66 -39.82
N ARG A 20 -8.79 -9.47 -40.93
CA ARG A 20 -8.24 -9.04 -42.23
C ARG A 20 -8.12 -7.53 -42.28
N ASP A 21 -6.91 -7.04 -42.51
CA ASP A 21 -6.50 -5.84 -43.27
C ASP A 21 -7.54 -4.72 -43.53
N GLN A 22 -8.03 -4.06 -42.47
CA GLN A 22 -8.89 -2.86 -42.59
C GLN A 22 -8.14 -1.52 -42.54
N TRP A 23 -6.80 -1.53 -42.66
CA TRP A 23 -5.97 -0.30 -42.61
C TRP A 23 -5.47 0.20 -43.98
N ARG A 24 -6.03 -0.27 -45.10
CA ARG A 24 -5.68 0.21 -46.45
C ARG A 24 -6.88 0.78 -47.19
N SER A 25 -7.27 2.01 -46.86
CA SER A 25 -7.78 3.01 -47.83
C SER A 25 -8.30 4.26 -47.11
N SER A 26 -7.42 5.25 -46.95
CA SER A 26 -7.83 6.65 -46.83
C SER A 26 -7.10 7.44 -47.92
N PRO A 27 -7.80 8.15 -48.82
CA PRO A 27 -7.22 8.76 -50.00
C PRO A 27 -6.76 10.19 -49.69
N LEU A 28 -5.62 10.36 -49.05
CA LEU A 28 -4.97 11.67 -48.92
C LEU A 28 -3.46 11.46 -48.92
N LEU A 29 -2.84 11.64 -50.09
CA LEU A 29 -1.45 12.08 -50.32
C LEU A 29 -1.21 12.04 -51.84
N SER A 30 -1.74 13.06 -52.53
CA SER A 30 -1.35 13.42 -53.89
C SER A 30 -0.35 14.57 -53.77
N THR A 31 0.95 14.27 -53.87
CA THR A 31 1.99 15.26 -54.20
C THR A 31 3.23 14.57 -54.77
N ASN A 32 3.81 15.22 -55.78
CA ASN A 32 5.01 14.92 -56.59
C ASN A 32 4.81 14.05 -57.84
N GLY A 33 5.18 14.50 -59.04
CA GLY A 33 5.87 15.73 -59.40
C GLY A 33 5.88 15.93 -60.91
N SER A 34 5.76 17.19 -61.31
CA SER A 34 5.97 17.69 -62.66
C SER A 34 7.47 17.97 -62.88
N GLN A 35 8.10 17.24 -63.78
CA GLN A 35 9.23 17.76 -64.55
C GLN A 35 8.72 18.21 -65.92
N GLU A 36 9.48 19.12 -66.54
CA GLU A 36 9.29 19.75 -67.86
C GLU A 36 8.53 21.08 -67.87
N ASN A 37 9.29 22.18 -67.73
CA ASN A 37 9.58 23.01 -68.91
C ASN A 37 10.61 24.09 -68.57
N LEU A 38 11.77 23.98 -69.23
CA LEU A 38 12.72 25.07 -69.45
C LEU A 38 12.23 25.84 -70.67
N SER A 39 11.97 27.15 -70.53
CA SER A 39 12.37 28.19 -71.49
C SER A 39 11.69 29.53 -71.18
N THR A 40 12.48 30.60 -71.28
CA THR A 40 12.10 32.02 -71.36
C THR A 40 11.73 32.77 -70.07
N ALA A 41 12.70 33.50 -69.49
CA ALA A 41 12.60 34.94 -69.24
C ALA A 41 13.89 35.50 -68.58
N ARG A 42 14.36 36.64 -69.09
CA ARG A 42 15.62 37.35 -68.77
C ARG A 42 15.67 37.94 -67.35
N PRO A 43 16.86 38.24 -66.79
CA PRO A 43 17.00 38.99 -65.54
C PRO A 43 17.21 40.50 -65.81
N ALA A 44 16.67 41.36 -64.95
CA ALA A 44 17.06 42.77 -64.82
C ALA A 44 16.46 43.42 -63.55
N PRO A 45 17.06 44.50 -63.01
CA PRO A 45 17.45 44.58 -61.61
C PRO A 45 16.88 45.77 -60.83
N GLY A 46 16.96 45.68 -59.49
CA GLY A 46 17.14 46.84 -58.61
C GLY A 46 15.88 47.51 -58.06
N LEU A 47 15.81 47.57 -56.72
CA LEU A 47 15.36 48.68 -55.85
C LEU A 47 14.92 48.06 -54.52
N GLN A 48 15.85 47.97 -53.58
CA GLN A 48 16.02 48.92 -52.48
C GLN A 48 14.91 48.85 -51.41
N ARG A 49 15.39 48.49 -50.20
CA ARG A 49 14.92 48.89 -48.88
C ARG A 49 13.47 48.54 -48.52
N HIS A 50 13.32 47.70 -47.50
CA HIS A 50 12.95 48.19 -46.16
C HIS A 50 13.42 47.18 -45.13
N GLY A 51 14.33 47.62 -44.26
CA GLY A 51 14.71 46.88 -43.08
C GLY A 51 13.51 46.73 -42.16
N ARG A 52 13.19 45.49 -41.81
CA ARG A 52 12.39 45.21 -40.62
C ARG A 52 12.99 44.02 -39.91
N LEU A 53 13.68 44.36 -38.82
CA LEU A 53 14.05 43.48 -37.74
C LEU A 53 12.89 42.53 -37.43
N LEU A 54 13.08 41.24 -37.68
CA LEU A 54 12.41 40.19 -36.94
C LEU A 54 13.51 39.34 -36.34
N THR A 55 14.04 39.88 -35.23
CA THR A 55 14.59 39.12 -34.12
C THR A 55 13.80 37.82 -33.97
N GLY A 56 14.44 36.68 -34.24
CA GLY A 56 13.89 35.37 -33.94
C GLY A 56 13.68 35.27 -32.44
N ALA A 57 12.46 35.53 -31.99
CA ALA A 57 12.02 35.11 -30.67
C ALA A 57 11.95 33.59 -30.72
N ALA A 58 12.93 32.93 -30.09
CA ALA A 58 12.81 31.52 -29.76
C ALA A 58 11.48 31.33 -29.02
N PRO A 59 10.65 30.33 -29.37
CA PRO A 59 9.37 30.18 -28.73
C PRO A 59 9.59 29.90 -27.24
N ALA A 60 9.12 30.80 -26.39
CA ALA A 60 9.08 30.68 -24.94
C ALA A 60 8.29 29.44 -24.45
N ALA A 61 7.76 28.63 -25.38
CA ALA A 61 7.04 27.40 -25.14
C ALA A 61 7.91 26.21 -24.70
N LEU A 62 9.24 26.26 -24.84
CA LEU A 62 10.12 25.14 -24.46
C LEU A 62 10.67 25.18 -23.02
N MET A 63 10.38 26.23 -22.25
CA MET A 63 10.73 26.32 -20.82
C MET A 63 9.48 26.36 -19.94
N ARG A 64 8.54 25.43 -20.14
CA ARG A 64 7.71 25.01 -19.01
C ARG A 64 8.60 24.17 -18.11
N ALA A 65 9.11 24.77 -17.04
CA ALA A 65 9.64 24.03 -15.91
C ALA A 65 8.63 22.91 -15.57
N PRO A 66 9.07 21.69 -15.19
CA PRO A 66 8.15 20.66 -14.74
C PRO A 66 7.32 21.30 -13.63
N GLU A 67 6.03 21.46 -13.89
CA GLU A 67 5.09 21.92 -12.90
C GLU A 67 5.22 20.92 -11.77
N VAL A 68 5.83 21.35 -10.67
CA VAL A 68 5.97 20.52 -9.48
C VAL A 68 4.55 20.26 -9.05
N GLU A 69 4.03 19.11 -9.47
CA GLU A 69 2.71 18.62 -9.12
C GLU A 69 2.64 18.72 -7.61
N ARG A 70 1.93 19.75 -7.12
CA ARG A 70 1.76 19.93 -5.70
C ARG A 70 1.09 18.65 -5.25
N ILE A 71 1.79 17.89 -4.42
CA ILE A 71 1.20 16.74 -3.74
C ILE A 71 0.18 17.36 -2.78
N GLU A 72 -1.01 17.64 -3.28
CA GLU A 72 -2.13 18.00 -2.46
C GLU A 72 -2.42 16.76 -1.61
N VAL A 73 -2.23 16.93 -0.30
CA VAL A 73 -2.54 15.89 0.65
C VAL A 73 -4.06 15.72 0.62
N SER A 74 -4.51 14.74 -0.17
CA SER A 74 -5.94 14.49 -0.35
C SER A 74 -6.57 14.11 0.99
N GLY A 75 -7.84 14.48 1.20
CA GLY A 75 -8.55 14.13 2.44
C GLY A 75 -8.51 12.62 2.73
N ARG A 76 -8.49 11.78 1.69
CA ARG A 76 -8.33 10.32 1.79
C ARG A 76 -7.01 9.90 2.40
N TYR A 77 -5.90 10.58 2.06
CA TYR A 77 -4.59 10.30 2.66
C TYR A 77 -4.59 10.61 4.17
N LEU A 78 -5.23 11.68 4.60
CA LEU A 78 -5.34 12.00 6.03
C LEU A 78 -6.15 10.95 6.79
N VAL A 79 -7.29 10.52 6.24
CA VAL A 79 -8.10 9.44 6.82
C VAL A 79 -7.30 8.13 6.85
N PHE A 80 -6.52 7.85 5.81
CA PHE A 80 -5.61 6.70 5.77
C PHE A 80 -4.58 6.75 6.90
N VAL A 81 -3.87 7.87 7.06
CA VAL A 81 -2.87 8.04 8.14
C VAL A 81 -3.52 7.88 9.51
N ALA A 82 -4.69 8.49 9.74
CA ALA A 82 -5.45 8.34 10.98
C ALA A 82 -5.84 6.88 11.24
N THR A 83 -6.27 6.15 10.19
CA THR A 83 -6.59 4.72 10.26
C THR A 83 -5.37 3.89 10.65
N VAL A 84 -4.22 4.14 10.00
CA VAL A 84 -2.96 3.43 10.30
C VAL A 84 -2.48 3.70 11.72
N VAL A 85 -2.48 4.95 12.17
CA VAL A 85 -2.11 5.31 13.55
C VAL A 85 -3.02 4.61 14.56
N SER A 86 -4.32 4.59 14.30
CA SER A 86 -5.29 3.88 15.14
C SER A 86 -4.99 2.38 15.18
N LEU A 87 -4.72 1.75 14.03
CA LEU A 87 -4.37 0.33 13.96
C LEU A 87 -3.06 0.00 14.67
N ILE A 88 -2.06 0.89 14.62
CA ILE A 88 -0.78 0.73 15.33
C ILE A 88 -0.98 0.85 16.84
N ALA A 89 -1.85 1.76 17.29
CA ALA A 89 -2.14 1.97 18.70
C ALA A 89 -2.84 0.76 19.35
N VAL A 90 -3.60 -0.02 18.58
CA VAL A 90 -4.22 -1.25 19.09
C VAL A 90 -3.16 -2.36 19.22
N PRO A 91 -2.96 -2.95 20.43
CA PRO A 91 -1.94 -3.96 20.66
C PRO A 91 -2.17 -5.20 19.80
N GLY A 92 -1.19 -5.48 18.95
CA GLY A 92 -1.11 -6.68 18.13
C GLY A 92 0.20 -7.45 18.41
N PRO A 93 0.43 -8.57 17.70
CA PRO A 93 1.68 -9.32 17.81
C PRO A 93 2.91 -8.45 17.56
N ASP A 94 2.89 -7.51 16.61
CA ASP A 94 3.98 -6.55 16.38
C ASP A 94 4.33 -5.74 17.62
N MET A 95 3.33 -5.08 18.22
CA MET A 95 3.51 -4.23 19.40
C MET A 95 4.00 -5.06 20.59
N LEU A 96 3.39 -6.23 20.83
CA LEU A 96 3.77 -7.13 21.91
C LEU A 96 5.18 -7.68 21.73
N TYR A 97 5.57 -7.97 20.48
CA TYR A 97 6.91 -8.39 20.14
C TYR A 97 7.93 -7.30 20.47
N VAL A 98 7.71 -6.07 20.00
CA VAL A 98 8.59 -4.92 20.27
C VAL A 98 8.68 -4.65 21.77
N LEU A 99 7.55 -4.58 22.46
CA LEU A 99 7.52 -4.37 23.92
C LEU A 99 8.25 -5.48 24.67
N GLY A 100 7.99 -6.75 24.33
CA GLY A 100 8.65 -7.89 24.95
C GLY A 100 10.17 -7.85 24.76
N ARG A 101 10.65 -7.51 23.56
CA ARG A 101 12.09 -7.38 23.27
C ARG A 101 12.71 -6.17 23.96
N SER A 102 12.02 -5.04 24.02
CA SER A 102 12.47 -3.84 24.71
C SER A 102 12.60 -4.02 26.22
N LEU A 103 11.65 -4.69 26.84
CA LEU A 103 11.64 -4.98 28.28
C LEU A 103 12.70 -6.03 28.63
N ALA A 104 12.85 -7.08 27.81
CA ALA A 104 13.80 -8.16 28.09
C ALA A 104 15.26 -7.81 27.75
N SER A 105 15.51 -7.04 26.68
CA SER A 105 16.85 -6.85 26.11
C SER A 105 17.23 -5.38 25.85
N GLY A 106 16.39 -4.42 26.26
CA GLY A 106 16.67 -2.99 26.14
C GLY A 106 16.03 -2.35 24.90
N GLY A 107 15.85 -1.02 24.92
CA GLY A 107 15.19 -0.26 23.85
C GLY A 107 15.85 -0.42 22.48
N ARG A 108 17.18 -0.62 22.43
CA ARG A 108 17.90 -0.92 21.19
C ARG A 108 17.42 -2.23 20.54
N ALA A 109 17.20 -3.29 21.33
CA ALA A 109 16.63 -4.53 20.82
C ALA A 109 15.20 -4.32 20.28
N GLY A 110 14.41 -3.48 20.94
CA GLY A 110 13.10 -3.03 20.45
C GLY A 110 13.16 -2.32 19.11
N CYS A 111 14.16 -1.47 18.88
CA CYS A 111 14.33 -0.77 17.60
C CYS A 111 14.68 -1.72 16.47
N PHE A 112 15.54 -2.72 16.70
CA PHE A 112 15.79 -3.75 15.70
C PHE A 112 14.53 -4.56 15.40
N SER A 113 13.72 -4.86 16.42
CA SER A 113 12.41 -5.49 16.22
C SER A 113 11.45 -4.60 15.40
N ALA A 114 11.38 -3.31 15.69
CA ALA A 114 10.57 -2.35 14.94
C ALA A 114 11.05 -2.20 13.49
N ALA A 115 12.36 -2.16 13.25
CA ALA A 115 12.95 -2.14 11.92
C ALA A 115 12.64 -3.43 11.13
N GLY A 116 12.66 -4.58 11.80
CA GLY A 116 12.22 -5.85 11.21
C GLY A 116 10.76 -5.80 10.77
N ILE A 117 9.88 -5.34 11.66
CA ILE A 117 8.44 -5.18 11.35
C ILE A 117 8.22 -4.22 10.18
N ALA A 118 8.87 -3.04 10.22
CA ALA A 118 8.77 -2.06 9.14
C ALA A 118 9.27 -2.62 7.79
N SER A 119 10.32 -3.46 7.82
CA SER A 119 10.84 -4.14 6.63
C SER A 119 9.90 -5.22 6.10
N GLY A 120 9.24 -5.98 6.98
CA GLY A 120 8.22 -6.93 6.53
C GLY A 120 7.01 -6.23 5.92
N TYR A 121 6.59 -5.08 6.46
CA TYR A 121 5.57 -4.24 5.82
C TYR A 121 6.03 -3.60 4.52
N ALA A 122 7.32 -3.28 4.39
CA ALA A 122 7.89 -2.84 3.12
C ALA A 122 7.80 -3.96 2.06
N LEU A 123 8.08 -5.20 2.43
CA LEU A 123 7.93 -6.35 1.55
C LEU A 123 6.46 -6.58 1.14
N LEU A 124 5.51 -6.50 2.09
CA LEU A 124 4.09 -6.58 1.77
C LEU A 124 3.64 -5.43 0.86
N THR A 125 4.18 -4.23 1.07
CA THR A 125 3.94 -3.07 0.19
C THR A 125 4.36 -3.36 -1.24
N LEU A 126 5.56 -3.90 -1.43
CA LEU A 126 6.05 -4.31 -2.75
C LEU A 126 5.18 -5.41 -3.35
N LEU A 127 4.74 -6.37 -2.54
CA LEU A 127 3.89 -7.48 -2.98
C LEU A 127 2.50 -7.00 -3.46
N VAL A 128 1.88 -6.07 -2.73
CA VAL A 128 0.61 -5.42 -3.12
C VAL A 128 0.80 -4.52 -4.35
N ALA A 129 1.86 -3.73 -4.39
CA ALA A 129 2.17 -2.90 -5.56
C ALA A 129 2.40 -3.75 -6.82
N ALA A 130 2.95 -4.96 -6.67
CA ALA A 130 3.14 -5.93 -7.75
C ALA A 130 1.86 -6.66 -8.19
N GLY A 131 0.72 -6.44 -7.53
CA GLY A 131 -0.55 -7.04 -7.95
C GLY A 131 -0.99 -8.28 -7.18
N PHE A 132 -0.33 -8.64 -6.07
CA PHE A 132 -0.65 -9.88 -5.35
C PHE A 132 -2.10 -9.94 -4.83
N GLN A 133 -2.75 -8.80 -4.59
CA GLN A 133 -4.18 -8.75 -4.26
C GLN A 133 -5.07 -9.43 -5.31
N LEU A 134 -4.65 -9.50 -6.58
CA LEU A 134 -5.36 -10.19 -7.65
C LEU A 134 -5.49 -11.71 -7.38
N VAL A 135 -4.60 -12.29 -6.57
CA VAL A 135 -4.71 -13.69 -6.13
C VAL A 135 -5.93 -13.87 -5.23
N PHE A 136 -6.22 -12.90 -4.35
CA PHE A 136 -7.40 -12.95 -3.49
C PHE A 136 -8.70 -12.71 -4.27
N GLU A 137 -8.65 -11.94 -5.35
CA GLU A 137 -9.76 -11.80 -6.30
C GLU A 137 -10.03 -13.11 -7.05
N ALA A 138 -8.97 -13.79 -7.52
CA ALA A 138 -9.08 -15.07 -8.21
C ALA A 138 -9.48 -16.23 -7.29
N PHE A 139 -9.08 -16.19 -6.02
CA PHE A 139 -9.36 -17.22 -5.01
C PHE A 139 -10.03 -16.63 -3.76
N PRO A 140 -11.34 -16.30 -3.81
CA PRO A 140 -12.06 -15.72 -2.67
C PRO A 140 -12.00 -16.58 -1.40
N ALA A 141 -11.89 -17.90 -1.55
CA ALA A 141 -11.73 -18.83 -0.42
C ALA A 141 -10.46 -18.57 0.39
N LEU A 142 -9.34 -18.20 -0.26
CA LEU A 142 -8.09 -17.88 0.42
C LEU A 142 -8.22 -16.59 1.25
N PHE A 143 -8.91 -15.60 0.70
CA PHE A 143 -9.21 -14.36 1.41
C PHE A 143 -10.11 -14.60 2.63
N LEU A 144 -11.17 -15.40 2.46
CA LEU A 144 -12.06 -15.78 3.56
C LEU A 144 -11.31 -16.56 4.64
N ALA A 145 -10.46 -17.50 4.27
CA ALA A 145 -9.62 -18.22 5.22
C ALA A 145 -8.72 -17.26 6.01
N LEU A 146 -8.03 -16.35 5.33
CA LEU A 146 -7.22 -15.32 5.97
C LEU A 146 -8.05 -14.40 6.90
N LYS A 147 -9.23 -13.98 6.44
CA LYS A 147 -10.19 -13.17 7.23
C LYS A 147 -10.60 -13.90 8.50
N TYR A 148 -11.05 -15.14 8.41
CA TYR A 148 -11.51 -15.89 9.58
C TYR A 148 -10.36 -16.26 10.52
N ILE A 149 -9.18 -16.60 10.00
CA ILE A 149 -7.96 -16.79 10.82
C ILE A 149 -7.64 -15.50 11.57
N GLY A 150 -7.69 -14.35 10.88
CA GLY A 150 -7.44 -13.06 11.50
C GLY A 150 -8.50 -12.68 12.54
N VAL A 151 -9.77 -12.90 12.26
CA VAL A 151 -10.88 -12.69 13.21
C VAL A 151 -10.69 -13.55 14.45
N ALA A 152 -10.43 -14.85 14.29
CA ALA A 152 -10.23 -15.77 15.41
C ALA A 152 -9.03 -15.34 16.26
N TYR A 153 -7.91 -15.02 15.60
CA TYR A 153 -6.69 -14.58 16.28
C TYR A 153 -6.88 -13.25 17.02
N LEU A 154 -7.50 -12.26 16.38
CA LEU A 154 -7.77 -10.97 16.99
C LEU A 154 -8.76 -11.11 18.15
N SER A 155 -9.82 -11.91 18.00
CA SER A 155 -10.77 -12.20 19.10
C SER A 155 -10.06 -12.81 20.31
N TRP A 156 -9.16 -13.77 20.07
CA TRP A 156 -8.34 -14.36 21.12
C TRP A 156 -7.43 -13.32 21.81
N LEU A 157 -6.80 -12.44 21.03
CA LEU A 157 -5.92 -11.40 21.57
C LEU A 157 -6.69 -10.37 22.39
N ALA A 158 -7.83 -9.91 21.88
CA ALA A 158 -8.76 -9.03 22.57
C ALA A 158 -9.18 -9.61 23.92
N PHE A 159 -9.59 -10.88 23.92
CA PHE A 159 -9.99 -11.59 25.14
C PHE A 159 -8.87 -11.60 26.19
N ARG A 160 -7.61 -11.88 25.76
CA ARG A 160 -6.48 -11.82 26.71
C ARG A 160 -6.21 -10.42 27.23
N LEU A 161 -6.36 -9.39 26.38
CA LEU A 161 -6.16 -7.99 26.77
C LEU A 161 -7.23 -7.53 27.78
N VAL A 162 -8.49 -7.92 27.58
CA VAL A 162 -9.60 -7.64 28.50
C VAL A 162 -9.41 -8.38 29.84
N ARG A 163 -8.92 -9.62 29.80
CA ARG A 163 -8.62 -10.43 31.00
C ARG A 163 -7.26 -10.16 31.63
N SER A 164 -6.49 -9.19 31.11
CA SER A 164 -5.25 -8.74 31.73
C SER A 164 -5.51 -8.26 33.16
N GLU A 165 -4.87 -8.88 34.15
CA GLU A 165 -5.00 -8.48 35.57
C GLU A 165 -4.11 -7.29 35.96
N GLY A 166 -3.34 -6.75 35.01
CA GLY A 166 -2.45 -5.61 35.22
C GLY A 166 -1.01 -5.98 34.95
N GLY A 167 -0.42 -5.22 34.02
CA GLY A 167 0.97 -5.37 33.61
C GLY A 167 1.11 -6.33 32.43
N LEU A 168 1.65 -5.82 31.32
CA LEU A 168 2.51 -6.63 30.47
C LEU A 168 3.63 -7.11 31.39
N HIS A 169 3.45 -8.27 32.02
CA HIS A 169 4.49 -8.88 32.83
C HIS A 169 5.71 -8.94 31.93
N ALA A 170 6.73 -8.15 32.27
CA ALA A 170 8.00 -8.18 31.56
C ALA A 170 8.38 -9.65 31.51
N PRO A 171 8.52 -10.26 30.32
CA PRO A 171 8.98 -11.64 30.24
C PRO A 171 10.23 -11.71 31.10
N SER A 172 10.27 -12.66 32.05
CA SER A 172 11.45 -12.95 32.86
C SER A 172 12.67 -12.87 31.94
N ARG A 173 13.70 -12.10 32.32
CA ARG A 173 14.84 -11.73 31.45
C ARG A 173 15.32 -12.95 30.66
N GLY A 174 14.78 -13.11 29.45
CA GLY A 174 15.11 -14.23 28.60
C GLY A 174 16.54 -14.06 28.08
N PRO A 175 17.12 -15.09 27.46
CA PRO A 175 18.44 -14.99 26.85
C PRO A 175 18.51 -13.77 25.95
N ARG A 176 19.59 -12.97 26.09
CA ARG A 176 19.84 -11.84 25.19
C ARG A 176 20.00 -12.40 23.78
N ARG A 177 19.02 -12.15 22.91
CA ARG A 177 19.14 -12.45 21.48
C ARG A 177 19.94 -11.36 20.80
N SER A 178 20.64 -11.71 19.72
CA SER A 178 21.30 -10.72 18.88
C SER A 178 20.28 -9.76 18.27
N GLU A 179 20.78 -8.59 17.87
CA GLU A 179 20.01 -7.57 17.17
C GLU A 179 19.46 -8.10 15.86
N TRP A 180 20.27 -8.83 15.11
CA TRP A 180 19.84 -9.52 13.90
C TRP A 180 18.70 -10.52 14.16
N ALA A 181 18.79 -11.33 15.20
CA ALA A 181 17.69 -12.25 15.54
C ALA A 181 16.41 -11.49 15.95
N SER A 182 16.54 -10.30 16.54
CA SER A 182 15.40 -9.43 16.87
C SER A 182 14.79 -8.78 15.63
N PHE A 183 15.62 -8.42 14.66
CA PHE A 183 15.19 -7.95 13.34
C PHE A 183 14.47 -9.04 12.55
N SER A 184 15.09 -10.20 12.36
CA SER A 184 14.53 -11.29 11.55
C SER A 184 13.21 -11.82 12.11
N ALA A 185 13.10 -11.95 13.44
CA ALA A 185 11.84 -12.30 14.07
C ALA A 185 10.79 -11.17 13.96
N GLY A 186 11.20 -9.90 13.91
CA GLY A 186 10.31 -8.77 13.58
C GLY A 186 9.74 -8.87 12.17
N VAL A 187 10.58 -9.18 11.17
CA VAL A 187 10.15 -9.43 9.79
C VAL A 187 9.12 -10.56 9.78
N ALA A 188 9.46 -11.72 10.36
CA ALA A 188 8.55 -12.86 10.42
C ALA A 188 7.24 -12.54 11.14
N THR A 189 7.30 -11.79 12.25
CA THR A 189 6.12 -11.38 13.01
C THR A 189 5.17 -10.57 12.13
N SER A 190 5.67 -9.54 11.44
CA SER A 190 4.84 -8.69 10.58
C SER A 190 4.26 -9.41 9.37
N LEU A 191 5.03 -10.31 8.72
CA LEU A 191 4.56 -11.08 7.57
C LEU A 191 3.50 -12.13 7.94
N LEU A 192 3.55 -12.64 9.17
CA LEU A 192 2.59 -13.62 9.69
C LEU A 192 1.45 -12.96 10.49
N ASN A 193 1.48 -11.63 10.66
CA ASN A 193 0.50 -10.91 11.44
C ASN A 193 -0.80 -10.79 10.65
N PRO A 194 -1.88 -11.48 11.02
CA PRO A 194 -3.12 -11.42 10.26
C PRO A 194 -3.76 -10.01 10.30
N LYS A 195 -3.49 -9.20 11.33
CA LYS A 195 -3.88 -7.77 11.35
C LYS A 195 -3.23 -7.02 10.19
N GLY A 196 -1.92 -7.21 10.03
CA GLY A 196 -1.14 -6.60 8.96
C GLY A 196 -1.57 -7.08 7.58
N LEU A 197 -1.75 -8.40 7.41
CA LEU A 197 -2.20 -8.98 6.15
C LEU A 197 -3.60 -8.48 5.76
N LEU A 198 -4.54 -8.44 6.70
CA LEU A 198 -5.88 -7.90 6.42
C LEU A 198 -5.86 -6.40 6.13
N PHE A 199 -4.98 -5.64 6.79
CA PHE A 199 -4.80 -4.24 6.43
C PHE A 199 -4.34 -4.08 4.97
N TYR A 200 -3.27 -4.78 4.57
CA TYR A 200 -2.70 -4.66 3.22
C TYR A 200 -3.63 -5.16 2.11
N PHE A 201 -4.36 -6.25 2.34
CA PHE A 201 -5.18 -6.89 1.30
C PHE A 201 -6.66 -6.48 1.32
N ALA A 202 -7.19 -6.04 2.46
CA ALA A 202 -8.62 -5.69 2.57
C ALA A 202 -8.85 -4.19 2.75
N ILE A 203 -8.02 -3.49 3.54
CA ILE A 203 -8.27 -2.11 3.96
C ILE A 203 -7.56 -1.11 3.04
N LEU A 204 -6.27 -1.31 2.78
CA LEU A 204 -5.45 -0.41 1.96
C LEU A 204 -6.08 -0.13 0.57
N PRO A 205 -6.60 -1.14 -0.17
CA PRO A 205 -7.23 -0.89 -1.47
C PRO A 205 -8.46 0.03 -1.42
N GLN A 206 -9.15 0.12 -0.27
CA GLN A 206 -10.34 0.97 -0.12
C GLN A 206 -10.01 2.48 -0.14
N PHE A 207 -8.75 2.84 0.11
CA PHE A 207 -8.30 4.23 0.08
C PHE A 207 -7.91 4.72 -1.33
N PHE A 208 -7.96 3.85 -2.34
CA PHE A 208 -7.67 4.18 -3.72
C PHE A 208 -8.96 4.51 -4.51
N ALA A 209 -8.95 5.53 -5.39
CA ALA A 209 -9.94 5.65 -6.47
C ALA A 209 -9.25 5.44 -7.82
N PRO A 210 -9.91 4.76 -8.78
CA PRO A 210 -9.39 4.61 -10.13
C PRO A 210 -9.02 5.95 -10.82
N ALA A 211 -9.68 7.04 -10.44
CA ALA A 211 -9.40 8.39 -10.94
C ALA A 211 -8.03 8.94 -10.50
N ASP A 212 -7.45 8.41 -9.43
CA ASP A 212 -6.19 8.91 -8.85
C ASP A 212 -4.96 8.42 -9.65
N GLY A 213 -5.13 7.48 -10.59
CA GLY A 213 -4.07 6.93 -11.43
C GLY A 213 -3.80 5.44 -11.15
N PRO A 214 -2.60 4.92 -11.45
CA PRO A 214 -2.36 3.49 -11.29
C PRO A 214 -2.26 3.09 -9.81
N PHE A 215 -2.90 1.98 -9.46
CA PHE A 215 -2.97 1.45 -8.09
C PHE A 215 -1.59 1.27 -7.43
N TRP A 216 -0.59 0.77 -8.18
CA TRP A 216 0.73 0.48 -7.62
C TRP A 216 1.42 1.72 -7.04
N ARG A 217 1.22 2.92 -7.62
CA ARG A 217 1.79 4.17 -7.08
C ARG A 217 1.19 4.50 -5.72
N HIS A 218 -0.13 4.36 -5.60
CA HIS A 218 -0.87 4.57 -4.35
C HIS A 218 -0.47 3.55 -3.29
N ALA A 219 -0.38 2.27 -3.69
CA ALA A 219 0.06 1.20 -2.81
C ALA A 219 1.46 1.45 -2.24
N LEU A 220 2.41 1.92 -3.07
CA LEU A 220 3.74 2.30 -2.60
C LEU A 220 3.67 3.46 -1.60
N VAL A 221 3.03 4.58 -1.94
CA VAL A 221 2.96 5.74 -1.03
C VAL A 221 2.33 5.36 0.32
N TYR A 222 1.22 4.63 0.30
CA TYR A 222 0.47 4.26 1.50
C TYR A 222 1.22 3.19 2.32
N GLY A 223 1.77 2.19 1.64
CA GLY A 223 2.54 1.13 2.28
C GLY A 223 3.86 1.65 2.89
N TRP A 224 4.60 2.51 2.19
CA TRP A 224 5.80 3.14 2.75
C TRP A 224 5.49 4.06 3.93
N THR A 225 4.39 4.82 3.85
CA THR A 225 3.89 5.61 4.99
C THR A 225 3.63 4.69 6.19
N THR A 226 2.99 3.54 5.97
CA THR A 226 2.72 2.55 7.02
C THR A 226 4.01 1.99 7.63
N SER A 227 4.96 1.54 6.81
CA SER A 227 6.26 1.05 7.27
C SER A 227 7.01 2.10 8.09
N PHE A 228 6.99 3.36 7.65
CA PHE A 228 7.63 4.46 8.36
C PHE A 228 6.96 4.76 9.71
N LEU A 229 5.62 4.80 9.76
CA LEU A 229 4.87 4.95 11.00
C LEU A 229 5.13 3.79 11.96
N CYS A 230 5.16 2.55 11.48
CA CYS A 230 5.52 1.39 12.30
C CYS A 230 6.93 1.51 12.87
N LEU A 231 7.93 1.87 12.05
CA LEU A 231 9.30 2.05 12.50
C LEU A 231 9.39 3.10 13.61
N THR A 232 8.81 4.27 13.38
CA THR A 232 8.91 5.41 14.29
C THR A 232 8.13 5.19 15.58
N LEU A 233 6.84 4.85 15.48
CA LEU A 233 5.97 4.66 16.64
C LEU A 233 6.38 3.46 17.50
N TYR A 234 6.74 2.32 16.89
CA TYR A 234 7.20 1.18 17.67
C TYR A 234 8.59 1.38 18.26
N SER A 235 9.51 2.08 17.58
CA SER A 235 10.82 2.41 18.18
C SER A 235 10.65 3.34 19.38
N ALA A 236 9.81 4.37 19.25
CA ALA A 236 9.49 5.29 20.34
C ALA A 236 8.86 4.55 21.53
N LEU A 237 7.85 3.72 21.26
CA LEU A 237 7.22 2.85 22.27
C LEU A 237 8.23 1.91 22.93
N GLY A 238 9.09 1.29 22.14
CA GLY A 238 10.09 0.36 22.62
C GLY A 238 11.11 1.02 23.56
N TYR A 239 11.59 2.22 23.22
CA TYR A 239 12.44 3.00 24.11
C TYR A 239 11.70 3.47 25.36
N ALA A 240 10.49 4.01 25.21
CA ALA A 240 9.67 4.47 26.33
C ALA A 240 9.41 3.32 27.32
N ALA A 241 9.09 2.12 26.84
CA ALA A 241 8.89 0.96 27.69
C ALA A 241 10.19 0.51 28.40
N SER A 242 11.31 0.49 27.68
CA SER A 242 12.60 0.08 28.27
C SER A 242 13.14 1.06 29.30
N TYR A 243 12.94 2.36 29.06
CA TYR A 243 13.32 3.43 29.98
C TYR A 243 12.34 3.53 31.16
N GLY A 244 11.04 3.46 30.87
CA GLY A 244 9.96 3.44 31.86
C GLY A 244 10.14 2.31 32.85
N ALA A 245 10.36 1.08 32.39
CA ALA A 245 10.61 -0.07 33.26
C ALA A 245 11.84 0.07 34.20
N ARG A 246 12.76 1.00 33.92
CA ARG A 246 13.92 1.29 34.78
C ARG A 246 13.66 2.41 35.79
N ARG A 247 12.64 3.24 35.58
CA ARG A 247 12.40 4.45 36.40
C ARG A 247 11.03 4.44 37.06
N TRP A 248 10.00 3.96 36.37
CA TRP A 248 8.61 3.98 36.77
C TRP A 248 7.99 2.58 36.63
N THR A 249 7.49 2.04 37.72
CA THR A 249 6.55 0.91 37.71
C THR A 249 5.14 1.49 37.73
N PRO A 250 4.42 1.55 36.58
CA PRO A 250 3.06 2.05 36.57
C PRO A 250 2.18 1.22 37.52
N GLU A 251 1.19 1.87 38.13
CA GLU A 251 0.26 1.20 39.02
C GLU A 251 -0.45 0.06 38.26
N PRO A 252 -0.67 -1.12 38.89
CA PRO A 252 -1.29 -2.27 38.21
C PRO A 252 -2.67 -1.98 37.62
N SER A 253 -3.41 -1.05 38.22
CA SER A 253 -4.72 -0.53 37.79
C SER A 253 -4.65 0.16 36.42
N ALA A 254 -3.76 1.14 36.23
CA ALA A 254 -3.62 1.90 34.99
C ALA A 254 -3.16 1.01 33.82
N SER A 255 -2.26 0.06 34.09
CA SER A 255 -1.82 -0.92 33.09
C SER A 255 -2.93 -1.87 32.66
N ARG A 256 -3.81 -2.24 33.58
CA ARG A 256 -4.99 -3.06 33.34
C ARG A 256 -6.05 -2.33 32.54
N ASP A 257 -6.32 -1.07 32.88
CA ASP A 257 -7.33 -0.26 32.18
C ASP A 257 -6.90 0.06 30.74
N LEU A 258 -5.61 0.36 30.53
CA LEU A 258 -5.06 0.51 29.18
C LEU A 258 -5.14 -0.80 28.38
N SER A 259 -4.84 -1.94 29.00
CA SER A 259 -4.97 -3.26 28.36
C SER A 259 -6.42 -3.57 27.99
N ARG A 260 -7.38 -3.27 28.87
CA ARG A 260 -8.80 -3.46 28.63
C ARG A 260 -9.32 -2.57 27.51
N LEU A 261 -8.98 -1.28 27.52
CA LEU A 261 -9.35 -0.34 26.46
C LEU A 261 -8.83 -0.82 25.10
N ALA A 262 -7.56 -1.19 25.05
CA ALA A 262 -6.97 -1.82 23.87
C ALA A 262 -7.70 -3.09 23.40
N GLY A 263 -8.07 -3.97 24.34
CA GLY A 263 -8.83 -5.18 24.04
C GLY A 263 -10.23 -4.88 23.50
N VAL A 264 -10.93 -3.89 24.06
CA VAL A 264 -12.25 -3.44 23.58
C VAL A 264 -12.15 -2.83 22.18
N LEU A 265 -11.18 -1.95 21.94
CA LEU A 265 -10.96 -1.37 20.60
C LEU A 265 -10.64 -2.44 19.56
N LEU A 266 -9.91 -3.49 19.95
CA LEU A 266 -9.62 -4.61 19.08
C LEU A 266 -10.87 -5.47 18.80
N LEU A 267 -11.76 -5.68 19.79
CA LEU A 267 -13.07 -6.32 19.57
C LEU A 267 -13.94 -5.51 18.62
N VAL A 268 -14.00 -4.19 18.78
CA VAL A 268 -14.74 -3.31 17.86
C VAL A 268 -14.22 -3.45 16.43
N SER A 269 -12.89 -3.53 16.26
CA SER A 269 -12.26 -3.77 14.96
C SER A 269 -12.64 -5.13 14.37
N VAL A 270 -12.71 -6.18 15.19
CA VAL A 270 -13.17 -7.51 14.77
C VAL A 270 -14.64 -7.49 14.34
N LEU A 271 -15.50 -6.82 15.10
CA LEU A 271 -16.92 -6.69 14.76
C LEU A 271 -17.10 -5.91 13.46
N ALA A 272 -16.32 -4.85 13.24
CA ALA A 272 -16.31 -4.13 11.97
C ALA A 272 -15.84 -5.02 10.81
N MET A 273 -14.81 -5.86 11.01
CA MET A 273 -14.37 -6.83 10.00
C MET A 273 -15.44 -7.88 9.67
N LEU A 274 -16.20 -8.35 10.67
CA LEU A 274 -17.29 -9.30 10.49
C LEU A 274 -18.50 -8.67 9.80
N GLY A 275 -18.86 -7.44 10.21
CA GLY A 275 -20.00 -6.67 9.68
C GLY A 275 -19.74 -6.02 8.32
N ALA A 276 -18.48 -5.90 7.89
CA ALA A 276 -18.14 -5.63 6.50
C ALA A 276 -18.53 -6.84 5.64
N GLU A 277 -19.81 -6.89 5.27
CA GLU A 277 -20.29 -7.74 4.19
C GLU A 277 -19.62 -7.30 2.90
N TRP A 278 -19.13 -8.27 2.14
CA TRP A 278 -18.42 -8.08 0.88
C TRP A 278 -19.44 -7.61 -0.17
N SER A 279 -19.74 -6.31 -0.23
CA SER A 279 -20.64 -5.72 -1.25
C SER A 279 -20.02 -5.71 -2.66
N GLY A 280 -18.91 -6.42 -2.87
CA GLY A 280 -18.07 -6.37 -4.07
C GLY A 280 -17.98 -7.64 -4.91
N VAL A 281 -18.71 -8.74 -4.63
CA VAL A 281 -18.93 -9.75 -5.68
C VAL A 281 -20.15 -9.22 -6.41
N ALA A 282 -19.91 -8.27 -7.32
CA ALA A 282 -20.83 -8.10 -8.42
C ALA A 282 -20.96 -9.48 -9.06
N THR A 283 -22.11 -10.12 -8.88
CA THR A 283 -22.54 -11.22 -9.73
C THR A 283 -22.31 -10.75 -11.16
N PRO A 284 -21.45 -11.40 -11.96
CA PRO A 284 -21.40 -11.07 -13.38
C PRO A 284 -22.79 -11.33 -13.94
N ARG A 285 -23.48 -10.25 -14.34
CA ARG A 285 -24.65 -10.34 -15.21
C ARG A 285 -24.19 -10.44 -16.65
#